data_AF-A0A1F9UFZ4-F1
#
_entry.id   AF-A0A1F9UFZ4-F1
#
_cell.length_a   1.000
_cell.length_b   1.000
_cell.length_c   1.000
_cell.angle_alpha   90.00
_cell.angle_beta   90.00
_cell.angle_gamma   90.00
#
_symmetry.space_group_name_H-M   'P 1'
#
loop_
_entity.id
_entity.type
_entity.pdbx_description
1 polymer ?
#
loop_
_entity_poly.entity_id
_entity_poly.type
_entity_poly.pdbx_seq_one_letter_code
_entity_poly.pdbx_strand_id
1 'polypeptide(L)'
;MKLYRQLFFVCGALLLDSALSAVPATMSRPEQSGELKDILIEGVSRLSIKADKPLYNPQLDQLPEVQAYLALQLNEAAFTPHVMERLPNYLPSKLGSDIVLSPWHGKLVHQPVLDIVIMNQPKNMIVDSWRLVITDNQGRIFHTIRGKGRFPERMTWDGKGGSGEMVKVGVPYAYSYFVLDSAQVPTYLPGRTILFKGLVQEHMTRTEITMDTKSLFDEKLGFSPMGQSCLREAQDVLRRTPNRAIRVEIYGPDVETAQKQADAIKRYLAAALHLREGRIMSRGLPLERDRYPRTEILAK
;
A
#
# COMPACT_ATOMS: atom_id res chain seq x y z
N MET A 1 -48.05 -19.91 -48.20
CA MET A 1 -49.18 -20.04 -47.25
C MET A 1 -49.19 -18.78 -46.37
N LYS A 2 -50.20 -17.93 -46.58
CA LYS A 2 -50.69 -16.74 -45.85
C LYS A 2 -49.72 -16.00 -44.89
N LEU A 3 -49.25 -14.79 -45.22
CA LEU A 3 -49.90 -13.45 -45.12
C LEU A 3 -49.97 -12.89 -43.69
N TYR A 4 -49.34 -11.73 -43.48
CA TYR A 4 -49.91 -10.44 -42.99
C TYR A 4 -48.75 -9.51 -42.56
N ARG A 5 -48.69 -8.18 -42.78
CA ARG A 5 -49.37 -7.21 -43.67
C ARG A 5 -48.63 -5.88 -43.43
N GLN A 6 -48.25 -5.21 -44.52
CA GLN A 6 -47.75 -3.82 -44.50
C GLN A 6 -48.86 -2.84 -44.10
N LEU A 7 -48.47 -1.70 -43.53
CA LEU A 7 -49.19 -0.44 -43.71
C LEU A 7 -48.20 0.73 -43.76
N PHE A 8 -47.93 1.17 -44.98
CA PHE A 8 -47.54 2.54 -45.32
C PHE A 8 -48.82 3.38 -45.37
N PHE A 9 -48.78 4.61 -44.84
CA PHE A 9 -49.65 5.68 -45.28
C PHE A 9 -48.84 6.97 -45.39
N VAL A 10 -48.89 7.55 -46.58
CA VAL A 10 -48.32 8.83 -46.98
C VAL A 10 -49.46 9.86 -46.97
N CYS A 11 -49.10 11.12 -46.73
CA CYS A 11 -49.59 12.35 -47.38
C CYS A 11 -50.23 13.40 -46.46
N GLY A 12 -49.83 14.66 -46.67
CA GLY A 12 -50.71 15.81 -46.49
C GLY A 12 -50.20 16.92 -45.56
N ALA A 13 -49.41 17.84 -46.11
CA ALA A 13 -49.09 19.12 -45.50
C ALA A 13 -50.33 20.03 -45.42
N LEU A 14 -50.45 20.82 -44.35
CA LEU A 14 -51.14 22.11 -44.33
C LEU A 14 -50.51 23.00 -43.24
N LEU A 15 -49.96 24.12 -43.69
CA LEU A 15 -49.44 25.23 -42.89
C LEU A 15 -50.61 26.00 -42.25
N LEU A 16 -50.45 26.42 -41.01
CA LEU A 16 -51.11 27.62 -40.47
C LEU A 16 -50.21 28.23 -39.38
N ASP A 17 -49.76 29.44 -39.68
CA ASP A 17 -49.03 30.37 -38.82
C ASP A 17 -49.80 30.68 -37.54
N SER A 18 -49.10 30.73 -36.41
CA SER A 18 -49.44 31.58 -35.27
C SER A 18 -48.16 31.88 -34.50
N ALA A 19 -47.58 33.05 -34.80
CA ALA A 19 -46.47 33.61 -34.06
C ALA A 19 -46.90 33.94 -32.61
N LEU A 20 -46.19 33.37 -31.64
CA LEU A 20 -46.16 33.85 -30.26
C LEU A 20 -44.69 34.05 -29.89
N SER A 21 -44.32 35.32 -29.85
CA SER A 21 -43.02 35.83 -29.45
C SER A 21 -42.77 35.49 -27.98
N ALA A 22 -41.72 34.71 -27.71
CA ALA A 22 -41.20 34.52 -26.35
C ALA A 22 -39.87 35.28 -26.24
N VAL A 23 -39.93 36.39 -25.51
CA VAL A 23 -38.81 37.23 -25.11
C VAL A 23 -37.78 36.37 -24.34
N PRO A 24 -36.47 36.44 -24.64
CA PRO A 24 -35.48 35.78 -23.81
C PRO A 24 -35.41 36.52 -22.47
N ALA A 25 -35.84 35.84 -21.40
CA ALA A 25 -35.60 36.32 -20.04
C ALA A 25 -34.09 36.27 -19.77
N THR A 26 -33.47 37.44 -19.80
CA THR A 26 -32.13 37.70 -19.27
C THR A 26 -32.12 37.32 -17.80
N MET A 27 -31.62 36.14 -17.46
CA MET A 27 -31.25 35.81 -16.08
C MET A 27 -29.98 36.59 -15.74
N SER A 28 -30.15 37.66 -14.97
CA SER A 28 -29.09 38.38 -14.29
C SER A 28 -28.34 37.41 -13.36
N ARG A 29 -27.04 37.25 -13.67
CA ARG A 29 -26.03 36.61 -12.82
C ARG A 29 -26.02 37.31 -11.45
N PRO A 30 -26.24 36.61 -10.31
CA PRO A 30 -25.95 37.21 -9.03
C PRO A 30 -24.44 37.49 -8.96
N GLU A 31 -24.10 38.72 -8.60
CA GLU A 31 -22.76 39.25 -8.53
C GLU A 31 -21.83 38.32 -7.75
N GLN A 32 -20.73 37.89 -8.39
CA GLN A 32 -19.55 37.42 -7.67
C GLN A 32 -18.93 38.64 -6.98
N SER A 33 -19.42 38.95 -5.79
CA SER A 33 -18.76 39.84 -4.87
C SER A 33 -17.99 39.00 -3.85
N GLY A 34 -16.67 38.99 -4.01
CA GLY A 34 -15.74 38.25 -3.16
C GLY A 34 -14.75 37.45 -3.99
N GLU A 35 -13.67 38.11 -4.41
CA GLU A 35 -12.46 37.46 -4.95
C GLU A 35 -11.98 36.37 -3.97
N LEU A 36 -12.15 35.11 -4.36
CA LEU A 36 -11.50 33.98 -3.70
C LEU A 36 -10.01 34.04 -4.06
N LYS A 37 -9.20 34.62 -3.17
CA LYS A 37 -7.75 34.39 -3.17
C LYS A 37 -7.50 32.89 -3.09
N ASP A 38 -6.76 32.39 -4.07
CA ASP A 38 -6.24 31.04 -4.13
C ASP A 38 -5.75 30.57 -2.75
N ILE A 39 -6.43 29.58 -2.17
CA ILE A 39 -5.86 28.84 -1.05
C ILE A 39 -4.90 27.82 -1.65
N LEU A 40 -3.71 28.30 -1.97
CA LEU A 40 -2.54 27.49 -2.25
C LEU A 40 -2.04 26.92 -0.91
N ILE A 41 -2.10 25.59 -0.75
CA ILE A 41 -1.38 24.92 0.33
C ILE A 41 0.08 24.82 -0.10
N GLU A 42 0.80 25.93 0.03
CA GLU A 42 2.26 25.88 0.15
C GLU A 42 2.61 25.49 1.58
N GLY A 43 3.51 24.53 1.72
CA GLY A 43 4.18 24.25 2.98
C GLY A 43 5.05 25.43 3.37
N VAL A 44 4.47 26.45 3.99
CA VAL A 44 5.24 27.55 4.57
C VAL A 44 5.67 27.13 5.97
N SER A 45 6.93 26.71 6.09
CA SER A 45 7.64 26.61 7.37
C SER A 45 7.55 27.95 8.10
N ARG A 46 6.67 28.05 9.10
CA ARG A 46 6.61 29.24 9.96
C ARG A 46 7.48 29.03 11.18
N LEU A 47 8.73 29.49 11.06
CA LEU A 47 9.31 30.55 11.89
C LEU A 47 10.70 30.89 11.34
N SER A 48 10.77 31.84 10.39
CA SER A 48 12.01 32.60 10.20
C SER A 48 11.94 33.80 11.13
N ILE A 49 12.51 33.64 12.31
CA ILE A 49 12.77 34.75 13.21
C ILE A 49 13.93 35.52 12.57
N LYS A 50 13.66 36.72 12.02
CA LYS A 50 14.71 37.70 11.77
C LYS A 50 15.12 38.27 13.14
N ALA A 51 15.96 37.52 13.84
CA ALA A 51 16.79 38.10 14.87
C ALA A 51 17.98 38.76 14.15
N ASP A 52 18.35 39.97 14.56
CA ASP A 52 19.69 40.46 14.28
C ASP A 52 20.65 39.44 14.85
N LYS A 53 21.31 38.70 13.95
CA LYS A 53 22.28 37.68 14.33
C LYS A 53 23.37 38.44 15.06
N PRO A 54 23.58 38.27 16.38
CA PRO A 54 24.78 38.81 16.98
C PRO A 54 25.96 38.24 16.17
N LEU A 55 26.97 39.06 15.90
CA LEU A 55 28.23 38.63 15.32
C LEU A 55 28.93 37.69 16.31
N TYR A 56 28.39 36.49 16.43
CA TYR A 56 28.95 35.42 17.20
C TYR A 56 29.21 34.30 16.21
N ASN A 57 30.48 34.17 15.85
CA ASN A 57 30.99 33.06 15.10
C ASN A 57 31.48 32.06 16.16
N PRO A 58 30.67 31.06 16.56
CA PRO A 58 31.14 30.08 17.53
C PRO A 58 32.34 29.37 16.92
N GLN A 59 33.51 29.53 17.52
CA GLN A 59 34.65 28.68 17.22
C GLN A 59 34.31 27.27 17.74
N LEU A 60 33.63 26.50 16.90
CA LEU A 60 33.38 25.08 17.08
C LEU A 60 34.65 24.34 16.68
N ASP A 61 35.70 24.49 17.47
CA ASP A 61 36.79 23.53 17.40
C ASP A 61 36.29 22.26 18.10
N GLN A 62 35.86 21.28 17.32
CA GLN A 62 35.29 20.02 17.84
C GLN A 62 36.38 19.07 18.34
N LEU A 63 37.64 19.32 17.95
CA LEU A 63 38.78 18.48 18.28
C LEU A 63 38.98 18.27 19.79
N PRO A 64 38.88 19.29 20.67
CA PRO A 64 39.10 19.12 22.10
C PRO A 64 38.02 18.27 22.76
N GLU A 65 36.75 18.41 22.37
CA GLU A 65 35.65 17.61 22.93
C GLU A 65 35.73 16.15 22.46
N VAL A 66 36.03 15.93 21.18
CA VAL A 66 36.25 14.59 20.63
C VAL A 66 37.49 13.93 21.24
N GLN A 67 38.57 14.69 21.43
CA GLN A 67 39.78 14.20 22.11
C GLN A 67 39.53 13.91 23.59
N ALA A 68 38.74 14.73 24.29
CA ALA A 68 38.36 14.47 25.68
C ALA A 68 37.50 13.20 25.81
N TYR A 69 36.56 13.00 24.89
CA TYR A 69 35.76 11.77 24.83
C TYR A 69 36.62 10.54 24.53
N LEU A 70 37.52 10.63 23.55
CA LEU A 70 38.45 9.54 23.22
C LEU A 70 39.44 9.27 24.36
N ALA A 71 39.92 10.30 25.04
CA ALA A 71 40.79 10.16 26.19
C ALA A 71 40.07 9.47 27.36
N LEU A 72 38.78 9.75 27.59
CA LEU A 72 37.97 9.01 28.57
C LEU A 72 37.84 7.53 28.22
N GLN A 73 37.63 7.19 26.94
CA GLN A 73 37.55 5.81 26.45
C GLN A 73 38.90 5.08 26.50
N LEU A 74 40.00 5.79 26.27
CA LEU A 74 41.35 5.22 26.28
C LEU A 74 41.94 5.10 27.69
N ASN A 75 41.51 5.94 28.65
CA ASN A 75 41.90 5.84 30.06
C ASN A 75 41.08 4.82 30.86
N GLU A 76 40.07 4.18 30.27
CA GLU A 76 39.53 2.91 30.77
C GLU A 76 40.53 1.77 30.47
N ALA A 77 41.76 1.93 30.97
CA ALA A 77 42.79 0.89 31.07
C ALA A 77 42.41 -0.20 32.10
N ALA A 78 41.12 -0.50 32.23
CA ALA A 78 40.58 -1.56 33.05
C ALA A 78 39.37 -2.24 32.39
N PHE A 79 39.24 -2.20 31.05
CA PHE A 79 38.47 -3.23 30.35
C PHE A 79 39.28 -4.54 30.38
N THR A 80 39.41 -5.10 31.58
CA THR A 80 39.72 -6.50 31.76
C THR A 80 38.63 -7.28 31.01
N PRO A 81 38.98 -8.19 30.11
CA PRO A 81 38.02 -8.95 29.31
C PRO A 81 37.34 -10.04 30.16
N HIS A 82 36.81 -9.69 31.34
CA HIS A 82 36.03 -10.62 32.15
C HIS A 82 34.60 -10.81 31.60
N VAL A 83 34.16 -9.93 30.69
CA VAL A 83 32.84 -10.04 30.03
C VAL A 83 32.86 -11.00 28.83
N MET A 84 34.03 -11.50 28.41
CA MET A 84 34.16 -12.46 27.30
C MET A 84 34.55 -13.88 27.72
N GLU A 85 34.60 -14.21 29.02
CA GLU A 85 34.89 -15.59 29.44
C GLU A 85 33.64 -16.48 29.58
N ARG A 86 32.45 -15.89 29.70
CA ARG A 86 31.19 -16.63 29.62
C ARG A 86 30.18 -15.83 28.84
N LEU A 87 30.13 -16.08 27.53
CA LEU A 87 28.87 -15.93 26.80
C LEU A 87 27.79 -16.60 27.66
N PRO A 88 26.74 -15.89 28.06
CA PRO A 88 25.69 -16.49 28.86
C PRO A 88 25.18 -17.75 28.14
N ASN A 89 25.02 -18.87 28.86
CA ASN A 89 24.59 -20.16 28.30
C ASN A 89 23.22 -20.13 27.59
N TYR A 90 22.53 -18.98 27.55
CA TYR A 90 21.34 -18.77 26.75
C TYR A 90 21.63 -18.30 25.32
N LEU A 91 22.83 -17.78 25.05
CA LEU A 91 23.28 -17.50 23.69
C LEU A 91 23.80 -18.82 23.10
N PRO A 92 23.17 -19.34 22.05
CA PRO A 92 23.57 -20.60 21.46
C PRO A 92 25.02 -20.48 20.96
N SER A 93 25.91 -21.32 21.49
CA SER A 93 27.33 -21.40 21.10
C SER A 93 27.53 -21.85 19.65
N LYS A 94 26.47 -22.43 19.06
CA LYS A 94 26.32 -22.66 17.62
C LYS A 94 24.96 -22.12 17.22
N LEU A 95 24.93 -21.14 16.32
CA LEU A 95 23.70 -20.87 15.57
C LEU A 95 23.33 -22.14 14.79
N GLY A 96 22.05 -22.53 14.83
CA GLY A 96 21.54 -23.63 14.00
C GLY A 96 21.61 -23.32 12.49
N SER A 97 21.89 -22.07 12.11
CA SER A 97 22.20 -21.64 10.75
C SER A 97 23.02 -20.35 10.75
N ASP A 98 23.93 -20.20 9.80
CA ASP A 98 24.75 -18.98 9.62
C ASP A 98 23.93 -17.78 9.09
N ILE A 99 22.60 -17.93 8.99
CA ILE A 99 21.74 -17.00 8.26
C ILE A 99 20.98 -16.13 9.25
N VAL A 100 21.47 -14.90 9.40
CA VAL A 100 20.83 -13.82 10.18
C VAL A 100 19.46 -13.50 9.58
N LEU A 101 18.41 -13.51 10.41
CA LEU A 101 17.11 -12.94 10.04
C LEU A 101 17.34 -11.49 9.65
N SER A 102 16.94 -11.10 8.45
CA SER A 102 17.18 -9.74 8.01
C SER A 102 16.23 -8.79 8.76
N PRO A 103 16.71 -7.71 9.38
CA PRO A 103 15.83 -6.77 10.05
C PRO A 103 14.94 -6.06 9.01
N TRP A 104 13.67 -6.47 8.98
CA TRP A 104 12.48 -5.78 8.45
C TRP A 104 12.72 -4.89 7.21
N HIS A 105 12.61 -5.46 6.01
CA HIS A 105 12.67 -4.68 4.76
C HIS A 105 11.36 -3.96 4.41
N GLY A 106 10.25 -4.29 5.09
CA GLY A 106 8.97 -3.61 4.96
C GLY A 106 8.42 -3.61 3.53
N LYS A 107 8.78 -4.62 2.72
CA LYS A 107 8.34 -4.72 1.32
C LYS A 107 7.07 -5.54 1.22
N LEU A 108 6.95 -6.56 2.07
CA LEU A 108 5.74 -7.34 2.23
C LEU A 108 4.83 -6.66 3.26
N VAL A 109 3.57 -6.43 2.86
CA VAL A 109 2.57 -5.84 3.75
C VAL A 109 1.89 -6.95 4.55
N HIS A 110 1.83 -6.77 5.86
CA HIS A 110 1.06 -7.63 6.76
C HIS A 110 -0.29 -6.99 7.06
N GLN A 111 -1.28 -7.79 7.46
CA GLN A 111 -2.53 -7.24 7.97
C GLN A 111 -2.32 -6.63 9.37
N PRO A 112 -2.87 -5.45 9.68
CA PRO A 112 -3.71 -4.59 8.83
C PRO A 112 -2.91 -3.87 7.73
N VAL A 113 -3.46 -3.79 6.52
CA VAL A 113 -2.73 -3.31 5.32
C VAL A 113 -2.69 -1.79 5.18
N LEU A 114 -3.56 -1.08 5.90
CA LEU A 114 -3.61 0.37 5.90
C LEU A 114 -3.96 0.88 7.29
N ASP A 115 -3.15 1.80 7.80
CA ASP A 115 -3.44 2.60 8.99
C ASP A 115 -3.51 4.07 8.59
N ILE A 116 -4.70 4.65 8.69
CA ILE A 116 -4.94 6.06 8.39
C ILE A 116 -4.94 6.81 9.71
N VAL A 117 -3.97 7.70 9.86
CA VAL A 117 -3.93 8.67 10.95
C VAL A 117 -4.39 10.02 10.42
N ILE A 118 -5.47 10.56 10.98
CA ILE A 118 -5.99 11.87 10.60
C ILE A 118 -5.47 12.90 11.60
N MET A 119 -4.43 13.61 11.19
CA MET A 119 -3.79 14.65 11.99
C MET A 119 -4.60 15.96 11.89
N ASN A 120 -4.63 16.73 12.97
CA ASN A 120 -5.22 18.08 13.03
C ASN A 120 -6.72 18.14 12.74
N GLN A 121 -7.51 17.30 13.41
CA GLN A 121 -8.96 17.41 13.37
C GLN A 121 -9.40 18.80 13.89
N PRO A 122 -10.24 19.54 13.16
CA PRO A 122 -10.75 20.82 13.64
C PRO A 122 -11.59 20.60 14.91
N LYS A 123 -11.12 21.15 16.04
CA LYS A 123 -11.72 20.95 17.38
C LYS A 123 -13.18 21.38 17.48
N ASN A 124 -13.61 22.32 16.62
CA ASN A 124 -14.95 22.91 16.65
C ASN A 124 -15.85 22.42 15.51
N MET A 125 -15.46 21.39 14.76
CA MET A 125 -16.28 20.87 13.67
C MET A 125 -17.28 19.83 14.19
N ILE A 126 -18.57 20.16 14.11
CA ILE A 126 -19.66 19.23 14.41
C ILE A 126 -19.90 18.37 13.17
N VAL A 127 -19.46 17.13 13.23
CA VAL A 127 -19.64 16.14 12.15
C VAL A 127 -20.92 15.37 12.41
N ASP A 128 -21.83 15.35 11.44
CA ASP A 128 -23.04 14.53 11.49
C ASP A 128 -22.71 13.09 11.10
N SER A 129 -22.12 12.91 9.92
CA SER A 129 -21.72 11.60 9.42
C SER A 129 -20.45 11.65 8.57
N TRP A 130 -19.79 10.51 8.46
CA TRP A 130 -18.60 10.36 7.63
C TRP A 130 -18.57 8.98 6.97
N ARG A 131 -17.88 8.91 5.83
CA ARG A 131 -17.56 7.65 5.16
C ARG A 131 -16.18 7.71 4.51
N LEU A 132 -15.43 6.64 4.68
CA LEU A 132 -14.23 6.32 3.93
C LEU A 132 -14.62 5.34 2.82
N VAL A 133 -14.33 5.72 1.58
CA VAL A 133 -14.58 4.89 0.40
C VAL A 133 -13.24 4.46 -0.17
N ILE A 134 -13.04 3.16 -0.30
CA ILE A 134 -11.88 2.57 -0.96
C ILE A 134 -12.34 2.06 -2.32
N THR A 135 -11.66 2.49 -3.38
CA THR A 135 -11.97 2.13 -4.76
C THR A 135 -10.83 1.34 -5.38
N ASP A 136 -11.18 0.43 -6.28
CA ASP A 136 -10.22 -0.29 -7.11
C ASP A 136 -9.69 0.58 -8.27
N ASN A 137 -8.83 -0.01 -9.10
CA ASN A 137 -8.27 0.62 -10.28
C ASN A 137 -9.30 0.96 -11.37
N GLN A 138 -10.52 0.45 -11.29
CA GLN A 138 -11.63 0.74 -12.19
C GLN A 138 -12.57 1.81 -11.61
N GLY A 139 -12.26 2.38 -10.44
CA GLY A 139 -13.10 3.32 -9.72
C GLY A 139 -14.33 2.68 -9.06
N ARG A 140 -14.41 1.35 -9.01
CA ARG A 140 -15.49 0.64 -8.33
C ARG A 140 -15.23 0.63 -6.84
N ILE A 141 -16.29 0.74 -6.05
CA ILE A 141 -16.21 0.70 -4.59
C ILE A 141 -15.79 -0.71 -4.16
N PHE A 142 -14.59 -0.83 -3.61
CA PHE A 142 -14.04 -2.05 -3.06
C PHE A 142 -14.46 -2.24 -1.60
N HIS A 143 -14.39 -1.18 -0.80
CA HIS A 143 -14.79 -1.21 0.60
C HIS A 143 -15.34 0.15 1.05
N THR A 144 -16.20 0.16 2.05
CA THR A 144 -16.72 1.39 2.64
C THR A 144 -16.82 1.27 4.14
N ILE A 145 -16.17 2.18 4.84
CA ILE A 145 -16.25 2.34 6.30
C ILE A 145 -17.06 3.60 6.57
N ARG A 146 -18.01 3.55 7.48
CA ARG A 146 -18.88 4.69 7.79
C ARG A 146 -19.10 4.83 9.29
N GLY A 147 -19.35 6.05 9.73
CA GLY A 147 -19.70 6.34 11.11
C GLY A 147 -20.44 7.67 11.23
N LYS A 148 -20.86 7.94 12.47
CA LYS A 148 -21.54 9.18 12.85
C LYS A 148 -20.71 9.94 13.86
N GLY A 149 -20.98 11.24 13.99
CA GLY A 149 -20.25 12.08 14.94
C GLY A 149 -18.80 12.30 14.51
N ARG A 150 -17.95 12.61 15.48
CA ARG A 150 -16.53 12.87 15.26
C ARG A 150 -15.85 11.64 14.62
N PHE A 151 -15.13 11.86 13.52
CA PHE A 151 -14.37 10.79 12.86
C PHE A 151 -13.17 10.36 13.72
N PRO A 152 -12.80 9.07 13.73
CA PRO A 152 -11.75 8.55 14.60
C PRO A 152 -10.38 9.12 14.22
N GLU A 153 -9.50 9.33 15.21
CA GLU A 153 -8.13 9.82 14.98
C GLU A 153 -7.28 8.81 14.20
N ARG A 154 -7.62 7.52 14.32
CA ARG A 154 -6.97 6.42 13.64
C ARG A 154 -8.02 5.46 13.07
N MET A 155 -7.82 5.04 11.83
CA MET A 155 -8.65 4.05 11.16
C MET A 155 -7.78 2.99 10.50
N THR A 156 -7.97 1.74 10.91
CA THR A 156 -7.26 0.60 10.34
C THR A 156 -8.14 -0.14 9.37
N TRP A 157 -7.53 -0.64 8.30
CA TRP A 157 -8.17 -1.50 7.32
C TRP A 157 -7.31 -2.73 7.07
N ASP A 158 -7.94 -3.91 7.10
CA ASP A 158 -7.28 -5.21 6.98
C ASP A 158 -7.07 -5.67 5.53
N GLY A 159 -7.52 -4.88 4.55
CA GLY A 159 -7.39 -5.20 3.14
C GLY A 159 -8.55 -6.01 2.57
N LYS A 160 -9.62 -6.23 3.33
CA LYS A 160 -10.81 -6.91 2.83
C LYS A 160 -11.80 -5.94 2.20
N GLY A 161 -12.33 -6.32 1.05
CA GLY A 161 -13.44 -5.68 0.37
C GLY A 161 -14.77 -5.88 1.09
N GLY A 162 -15.82 -5.25 0.57
CA GLY A 162 -17.18 -5.34 1.12
C GLY A 162 -17.78 -6.74 1.02
N SER A 163 -17.33 -7.58 0.09
CA SER A 163 -17.76 -8.99 -0.01
C SER A 163 -16.80 -9.97 0.66
N GLY A 164 -15.77 -9.47 1.36
CA GLY A 164 -14.77 -10.27 2.06
C GLY A 164 -13.58 -10.71 1.19
N GLU A 165 -13.56 -10.31 -0.08
CA GLU A 165 -12.44 -10.53 -1.00
C GLU A 165 -11.20 -9.74 -0.56
N MET A 166 -10.00 -10.29 -0.74
CA MET A 166 -8.75 -9.63 -0.36
C MET A 166 -8.27 -8.68 -1.46
N VAL A 167 -7.56 -7.61 -1.09
CA VAL A 167 -6.84 -6.76 -2.04
C VAL A 167 -5.90 -7.56 -2.93
N LYS A 168 -5.84 -7.17 -4.20
CA LYS A 168 -4.93 -7.75 -5.19
C LYS A 168 -3.61 -6.99 -5.20
N VAL A 169 -2.49 -7.69 -5.00
CA VAL A 169 -1.15 -7.11 -5.17
C VAL A 169 -0.91 -6.74 -6.63
N GLY A 170 -0.16 -5.67 -6.89
CA GLY A 170 0.05 -5.14 -8.24
C GLY A 170 -1.12 -4.32 -8.80
N VAL A 171 -2.25 -4.24 -8.08
CA VAL A 171 -3.40 -3.39 -8.45
C VAL A 171 -3.44 -2.16 -7.55
N PRO A 172 -3.54 -0.93 -8.11
CA PRO A 172 -3.66 0.27 -7.30
C PRO A 172 -5.08 0.41 -6.71
N TYR A 173 -5.14 0.80 -5.45
CA TYR A 173 -6.37 1.14 -4.73
C TYR A 173 -6.29 2.59 -4.29
N ALA A 174 -7.38 3.34 -4.43
CA ALA A 174 -7.48 4.71 -3.92
C ALA A 174 -8.47 4.76 -2.77
N TYR A 175 -8.22 5.60 -1.78
CA TYR A 175 -9.19 5.87 -0.73
C TYR A 175 -9.57 7.35 -0.72
N SER A 176 -10.78 7.65 -0.27
CA SER A 176 -11.30 9.01 -0.17
C SER A 176 -12.22 9.14 1.02
N TYR A 177 -12.25 10.33 1.64
CA TYR A 177 -13.16 10.63 2.74
C TYR A 177 -14.25 11.57 2.28
N PHE A 178 -15.44 11.29 2.79
CA PHE A 178 -16.57 12.18 2.70
C PHE A 178 -17.02 12.47 4.13
N VAL A 179 -17.09 13.75 4.46
CA VAL A 179 -17.55 14.22 5.76
C VAL A 179 -18.76 15.10 5.54
N LEU A 180 -19.83 14.84 6.27
CA LEU A 180 -21.03 15.65 6.30
C LEU A 180 -21.06 16.38 7.64
N ASP A 181 -21.05 17.71 7.59
CA ASP A 181 -21.19 18.53 8.79
C ASP A 181 -22.66 18.63 9.24
N SER A 182 -22.88 19.21 10.42
CA SER A 182 -24.23 19.45 10.93
C SER A 182 -25.05 20.43 10.09
N ALA A 183 -24.39 21.27 9.27
CA ALA A 183 -25.02 22.20 8.35
C ALA A 183 -25.39 21.53 6.99
N GLN A 184 -25.22 20.20 6.88
CA GLN A 184 -25.46 19.41 5.68
C GLN A 184 -24.58 19.80 4.49
N VAL A 185 -23.39 20.36 4.75
CA VAL A 185 -22.39 20.65 3.73
C VAL A 185 -21.45 19.45 3.57
N PRO A 186 -21.42 18.80 2.40
CA PRO A 186 -20.50 17.69 2.15
C PRO A 186 -19.09 18.22 1.85
N THR A 187 -18.11 17.73 2.60
CA THR A 187 -16.68 17.96 2.35
C THR A 187 -16.05 16.69 1.79
N TYR A 188 -15.40 16.81 0.62
CA TYR A 188 -14.61 15.74 0.02
C TYR A 188 -13.14 15.93 0.32
N LEU A 189 -12.51 14.93 0.91
CA LEU A 189 -11.07 14.90 1.14
C LEU A 189 -10.46 13.80 0.26
N PRO A 190 -9.69 14.16 -0.78
CA PRO A 190 -8.99 13.18 -1.59
C PRO A 190 -7.96 12.46 -0.72
N GLY A 191 -8.00 11.13 -0.72
CA GLY A 191 -6.94 10.33 -0.12
C GLY A 191 -5.84 10.04 -1.12
N ARG A 192 -5.05 9.00 -0.85
CA ARG A 192 -3.90 8.62 -1.68
C ARG A 192 -4.17 7.30 -2.39
N THR A 193 -3.44 7.07 -3.47
CA THR A 193 -3.37 5.77 -4.14
C THR A 193 -2.31 4.91 -3.45
N ILE A 194 -2.66 3.67 -3.18
CA ILE A 194 -1.83 2.66 -2.55
C ILE A 194 -1.64 1.51 -3.53
N LEU A 195 -0.42 1.01 -3.64
CA LEU A 195 -0.08 -0.15 -4.47
C LEU A 195 0.67 -1.16 -3.61
N PHE A 196 0.05 -2.32 -3.41
CA PHE A 196 0.67 -3.41 -2.67
C PHE A 196 1.59 -4.21 -3.60
N LYS A 197 2.86 -4.38 -3.21
CA LYS A 197 3.83 -5.18 -3.98
C LYS A 197 3.90 -6.62 -3.51
N GLY A 198 3.64 -6.84 -2.23
CA GLY A 198 3.43 -8.14 -1.64
C GLY A 198 2.50 -8.05 -0.44
N LEU A 199 1.78 -9.13 -0.18
CA LEU A 199 0.84 -9.28 0.92
C LEU A 199 1.13 -10.61 1.62
N VAL A 200 1.20 -10.57 2.95
CA VAL A 200 1.33 -11.75 3.80
C VAL A 200 0.05 -11.95 4.58
N GLN A 201 -0.54 -13.12 4.41
CA GLN A 201 -1.72 -13.57 5.12
C GLN A 201 -1.34 -14.75 6.01
N GLU A 202 -1.20 -14.47 7.31
CA GLU A 202 -0.93 -15.48 8.32
C GLU A 202 -2.26 -15.95 8.91
N HIS A 203 -2.52 -17.24 8.76
CA HIS A 203 -3.58 -17.93 9.48
C HIS A 203 -2.95 -18.89 10.50
N MET A 204 -3.75 -19.41 11.43
CA MET A 204 -3.24 -20.28 12.51
C MET A 204 -2.43 -21.50 12.02
N THR A 205 -2.75 -22.02 10.83
CA THR A 205 -2.13 -23.24 10.28
C THR A 205 -1.54 -23.08 8.89
N ARG A 206 -1.73 -21.93 8.23
CA ARG A 206 -1.27 -21.69 6.86
C ARG A 206 -0.75 -20.27 6.73
N THR A 207 0.35 -20.13 6.01
CA THR A 207 0.90 -18.82 5.63
C THR A 207 0.82 -18.70 4.13
N GLU A 208 0.23 -17.62 3.65
CA GLU A 208 0.07 -17.32 2.23
C GLU A 208 0.76 -15.99 1.94
N ILE A 209 1.70 -16.01 1.00
CA ILE A 209 2.47 -14.83 0.59
C ILE A 209 2.16 -14.60 -0.88
N THR A 210 1.51 -13.48 -1.19
CA THR A 210 1.13 -13.12 -2.55
C THR A 210 1.98 -11.93 -2.99
N MET A 211 2.57 -11.98 -4.19
CA MET A 211 3.45 -10.95 -4.74
C MET A 211 3.12 -10.62 -6.19
N ASP A 212 3.37 -9.37 -6.57
CA ASP A 212 3.27 -8.94 -7.97
C ASP A 212 4.41 -9.53 -8.80
N THR A 213 4.09 -10.44 -9.71
CA THR A 213 5.06 -11.13 -10.58
C THR A 213 5.88 -10.16 -11.41
N LYS A 214 5.29 -9.03 -11.86
CA LYS A 214 6.01 -8.02 -12.65
C LYS A 214 7.07 -7.29 -11.85
N SER A 215 6.83 -7.10 -10.55
CA SER A 215 7.80 -6.47 -9.65
C SER A 215 8.87 -7.45 -9.17
N LEU A 216 8.61 -8.76 -9.27
CA LEU A 216 9.49 -9.82 -8.76
C LEU A 216 10.64 -10.18 -9.73
N PHE A 217 10.38 -10.12 -11.03
CA PHE A 217 11.33 -10.54 -12.07
C PHE A 217 11.73 -9.38 -12.99
N ASP A 218 12.97 -9.43 -13.47
CA ASP A 218 13.46 -8.60 -14.57
C ASP A 218 13.14 -9.24 -15.93
N GLU A 219 13.33 -8.49 -17.03
CA GLU A 219 13.09 -8.94 -18.40
C GLU A 219 13.85 -10.23 -18.77
N LYS A 220 15.00 -10.47 -18.11
CA LYS A 220 15.88 -11.63 -18.35
C LYS A 220 15.56 -12.85 -17.46
N LEU A 221 14.37 -12.94 -16.88
CA LEU A 221 13.97 -14.00 -15.93
C LEU A 221 14.80 -14.04 -14.63
N GLY A 222 15.65 -13.05 -14.38
CA GLY A 222 16.34 -12.84 -13.11
C GLY A 222 15.43 -12.17 -12.08
N PHE A 223 15.78 -12.24 -10.79
CA PHE A 223 15.06 -11.49 -9.76
C PHE A 223 15.49 -10.02 -9.77
N SER A 224 14.50 -9.12 -9.81
CA SER A 224 14.74 -7.69 -9.68
C SER A 224 15.30 -7.35 -8.28
N PRO A 225 15.95 -6.19 -8.08
CA PRO A 225 16.40 -5.79 -6.74
C PRO A 225 15.26 -5.74 -5.70
N MET A 226 14.07 -5.32 -6.15
CA MET A 226 12.85 -5.34 -5.33
C MET A 226 12.43 -6.78 -5.05
N GLY A 227 12.42 -7.64 -6.07
CA GLY A 227 12.06 -9.05 -5.96
C GLY A 227 12.97 -9.82 -5.01
N GLN A 228 14.29 -9.58 -5.06
CA GLN A 228 15.25 -10.16 -4.11
C GLN A 228 14.96 -9.73 -2.67
N SER A 229 14.58 -8.48 -2.46
CA SER A 229 14.21 -7.97 -1.14
C SER A 229 12.92 -8.64 -0.63
N CYS A 230 11.90 -8.75 -1.49
CA CYS A 230 10.66 -9.45 -1.17
C CYS A 230 10.87 -10.93 -0.87
N LEU A 231 11.71 -11.62 -1.65
CA LEU A 231 12.00 -13.04 -1.44
C LEU A 231 12.78 -13.31 -0.16
N ARG A 232 13.69 -12.40 0.20
CA ARG A 232 14.42 -12.46 1.47
C ARG A 232 13.46 -12.27 2.65
N GLU A 233 12.53 -11.31 2.55
CA GLU A 233 11.49 -11.13 3.57
C GLU A 233 10.54 -12.34 3.63
N ALA A 234 10.14 -12.89 2.48
CA ALA A 234 9.33 -14.10 2.40
C ALA A 234 10.04 -15.30 3.05
N GLN A 235 11.34 -15.46 2.82
CA GLN A 235 12.16 -16.47 3.48
C GLN A 235 12.09 -16.33 5.01
N ASP A 236 12.22 -15.12 5.54
CA ASP A 236 12.16 -14.88 6.99
C ASP A 236 10.76 -15.15 7.56
N VAL A 237 9.69 -14.83 6.82
CA VAL A 237 8.31 -15.21 7.18
C VAL A 237 8.15 -16.74 7.18
N LEU A 238 8.66 -17.42 6.15
CA LEU A 238 8.58 -18.88 6.04
C LEU A 238 9.39 -19.60 7.13
N ARG A 239 10.50 -19.01 7.61
CA ARG A 239 11.29 -19.55 8.74
C ARG A 239 10.54 -19.53 10.06
N ARG A 240 9.72 -18.50 10.28
CA ARG A 240 8.84 -18.41 11.46
C ARG A 240 7.70 -19.41 11.39
N THR A 241 7.40 -19.93 10.21
CA THR A 241 6.35 -20.92 10.00
C THR A 241 6.95 -22.34 10.16
N PRO A 242 6.59 -23.09 11.23
CA PRO A 242 7.25 -24.36 11.54
C PRO A 242 7.10 -25.40 10.42
N ASN A 243 8.24 -25.90 9.90
CA ASN A 243 8.48 -27.03 8.99
C ASN A 243 7.29 -27.60 8.18
N ARG A 244 6.72 -26.77 7.30
CA ARG A 244 5.56 -27.07 6.45
C ARG A 244 5.92 -27.38 5.00
N ALA A 245 4.99 -27.98 4.24
CA ALA A 245 5.19 -28.17 2.81
C ALA A 245 4.98 -26.82 2.11
N ILE A 246 5.94 -26.42 1.27
CA ILE A 246 5.88 -25.13 0.56
C ILE A 246 5.43 -25.39 -0.87
N ARG A 247 4.47 -24.60 -1.34
CA ARG A 247 4.05 -24.58 -2.74
C ARG A 247 4.23 -23.18 -3.30
N VAL A 248 4.90 -23.10 -4.44
CA VAL A 248 5.07 -21.89 -5.23
C VAL A 248 4.21 -22.03 -6.47
N GLU A 249 3.20 -21.18 -6.60
CA GLU A 249 2.29 -21.13 -7.74
C GLU A 249 2.44 -19.76 -8.42
N ILE A 250 2.69 -19.75 -9.73
CA ILE A 250 2.75 -18.50 -10.52
C ILE A 250 1.65 -18.55 -11.55
N TYR A 251 0.79 -17.52 -11.52
CA TYR A 251 -0.27 -17.32 -12.48
C TYR A 251 0.21 -16.33 -13.53
N GLY A 252 0.36 -16.80 -14.76
CA GLY A 252 0.88 -16.00 -15.87
C GLY A 252 0.16 -16.29 -17.18
N PRO A 253 0.25 -15.37 -18.17
CA PRO A 253 -0.36 -15.58 -19.48
C PRO A 253 0.31 -16.73 -20.25
N ASP A 254 1.62 -16.90 -20.07
CA ASP A 254 2.38 -18.03 -20.60
C ASP A 254 2.76 -19.00 -19.48
N VAL A 255 2.30 -20.24 -19.61
CA VAL A 255 2.49 -21.30 -18.62
C VAL A 255 3.95 -21.74 -18.57
N GLU A 256 4.66 -21.75 -19.70
CA GLU A 256 6.05 -22.17 -19.75
C GLU A 256 6.96 -21.18 -19.02
N THR A 257 6.79 -19.88 -19.29
CA THR A 257 7.47 -18.81 -18.57
C THR A 257 7.12 -18.82 -17.08
N ALA A 258 5.85 -18.99 -16.72
CA ALA A 258 5.42 -19.07 -15.33
C ALA A 258 6.06 -20.25 -14.59
N GLN A 259 6.20 -21.41 -15.26
CA GLN A 259 6.88 -22.58 -14.69
C GLN A 259 8.37 -22.31 -14.46
N LYS A 260 9.09 -21.73 -15.43
CA LYS A 260 10.51 -21.36 -15.29
C LYS A 260 10.73 -20.38 -14.12
N GLN A 261 9.84 -19.40 -13.98
CA GLN A 261 9.84 -18.45 -12.87
C GLN A 261 9.58 -19.15 -11.53
N ALA A 262 8.61 -20.07 -11.47
CA ALA A 262 8.29 -20.83 -10.26
C ALA A 262 9.47 -21.71 -9.84
N ASP A 263 10.17 -22.32 -10.81
CA ASP A 263 11.37 -23.13 -10.57
C ASP A 263 12.55 -22.28 -10.09
N ALA A 264 12.67 -21.02 -10.53
CA ALA A 264 13.66 -20.08 -10.02
C ALA A 264 13.41 -19.76 -8.53
N ILE A 265 12.16 -19.45 -8.15
CA ILE A 265 11.79 -19.20 -6.74
C ILE A 265 12.01 -20.45 -5.90
N LYS A 266 11.61 -21.63 -6.39
CA LYS A 266 11.85 -22.90 -5.71
C LYS A 266 13.33 -23.13 -5.41
N ARG A 267 14.21 -22.93 -6.41
CA ARG A 267 15.67 -23.07 -6.23
C ARG A 267 16.21 -22.08 -5.18
N TYR A 268 15.76 -20.82 -5.25
CA TYR A 268 16.12 -19.80 -4.27
C TYR A 268 15.71 -20.21 -2.85
N LEU A 269 14.44 -20.56 -2.64
CA LEU A 269 13.93 -20.92 -1.32
C LEU A 269 14.51 -22.22 -0.78
N ALA A 270 14.75 -23.22 -1.64
CA ALA A 270 15.38 -24.47 -1.24
C ALA A 270 16.79 -24.25 -0.67
N ALA A 271 17.59 -23.43 -1.36
CA ALA A 271 18.92 -23.03 -0.89
C ALA A 271 18.82 -22.19 0.39
N ALA A 272 17.89 -21.22 0.44
CA ALA A 272 17.81 -20.24 1.50
C ALA A 272 17.21 -20.80 2.82
N LEU A 273 16.39 -21.84 2.74
CA LEU A 273 15.74 -22.50 3.88
C LEU A 273 16.43 -23.81 4.29
N HIS A 274 17.48 -24.24 3.59
CA HIS A 274 18.16 -25.53 3.78
C HIS A 274 17.18 -26.73 3.82
N LEU A 275 16.14 -26.69 2.99
CA LEU A 275 15.12 -27.74 2.94
C LEU A 275 15.55 -28.87 2.02
N ARG A 276 15.18 -30.12 2.37
CA ARG A 276 15.39 -31.29 1.51
C ARG A 276 14.64 -31.14 0.18
N GLU A 277 15.23 -31.67 -0.89
CA GLU A 277 14.59 -31.76 -2.20
C GLU A 277 13.22 -32.46 -2.08
N GLY A 278 12.19 -31.88 -2.69
CA GLY A 278 10.81 -32.39 -2.65
C GLY A 278 9.88 -31.76 -1.62
N ARG A 279 10.39 -30.97 -0.65
CA ARG A 279 9.54 -30.20 0.30
C ARG A 279 8.94 -28.93 -0.29
N ILE A 280 9.49 -28.46 -1.40
CA ILE A 280 9.02 -27.30 -2.16
C ILE A 280 8.54 -27.75 -3.53
N MET A 281 7.26 -27.51 -3.82
CA MET A 281 6.67 -27.74 -5.14
C MET A 281 6.55 -26.42 -5.89
N SER A 282 6.85 -26.43 -7.19
CA SER A 282 6.70 -25.28 -8.09
C SER A 282 5.70 -25.63 -9.20
N ARG A 283 4.80 -24.68 -9.53
CA ARG A 283 3.85 -24.83 -10.62
C ARG A 283 3.58 -23.50 -11.32
N GLY A 284 3.74 -23.49 -12.65
CA GLY A 284 3.19 -22.47 -13.52
C GLY A 284 1.74 -22.79 -13.85
N LEU A 285 0.85 -21.82 -13.67
CA LEU A 285 -0.58 -21.93 -13.94
C LEU A 285 -1.01 -20.85 -14.95
N PRO A 286 -2.00 -21.15 -15.81
CA PRO A 286 -2.58 -20.14 -16.68
C PRO A 286 -3.35 -19.10 -15.85
N LEU A 287 -3.53 -17.90 -16.41
CA LEU A 287 -4.38 -16.88 -15.80
C LEU A 287 -5.81 -17.39 -15.61
N GLU A 288 -6.38 -17.05 -14.46
CA GLU A 288 -7.79 -17.29 -14.18
C GLU A 288 -8.70 -16.33 -14.99
N ARG A 289 -10.02 -16.47 -14.81
CA ARG A 289 -11.03 -15.64 -15.50
C ARG A 289 -10.82 -14.13 -15.30
N ASP A 290 -10.19 -13.75 -14.19
CA ASP A 290 -9.93 -12.36 -13.83
C ASP A 290 -8.67 -11.76 -14.49
N ARG A 291 -7.90 -12.57 -15.24
CA ARG A 291 -6.66 -12.19 -15.92
C ARG A 291 -5.64 -11.53 -14.99
N TYR A 292 -5.59 -11.97 -13.73
CA TYR A 292 -4.74 -11.38 -12.70
C TYR A 292 -3.41 -12.14 -12.53
N PRO A 293 -2.28 -11.61 -13.03
CA PRO A 293 -0.98 -12.24 -12.84
C PRO A 293 -0.47 -12.02 -11.43
N ARG A 294 -0.01 -13.10 -10.79
CA ARG A 294 0.47 -13.08 -9.42
C ARG A 294 1.35 -14.27 -9.11
N THR A 295 2.18 -14.12 -8.09
CA THR A 295 2.99 -15.18 -7.51
C THR A 295 2.48 -15.47 -6.11
N GLU A 296 2.14 -16.72 -5.83
CA GLU A 296 1.68 -17.20 -4.54
C GLU A 296 2.67 -18.19 -3.95
N ILE A 297 3.02 -18.00 -2.68
CA ILE A 297 3.81 -18.93 -1.89
C ILE A 297 2.96 -19.38 -0.71
N LEU A 298 2.60 -20.65 -0.70
CA LEU A 298 1.74 -21.28 0.30
C LEU A 298 2.57 -22.19 1.18
N ALA A 299 2.58 -21.96 2.49
CA ALA A 299 3.13 -22.87 3.48
C ALA A 299 2.01 -23.52 4.28
N LYS A 300 1.88 -24.85 4.21
CA LYS A 300 0.84 -25.66 4.86
C LYS A 300 1.39 -26.84 5.63
#